data_AF-A0A6A4LST2-F1
#
_entry.id   AF-A0A6A4LST2-F1
#
_cell.length_a   1.000
_cell.length_b   1.000
_cell.length_c   1.000
_cell.angle_alpha   90.00
_cell.angle_beta   90.00
_cell.angle_gamma   90.00
#
_symmetry.space_group_name_H-M   'P 1'
#
loop_
_entity.id
_entity.type
_entity.pdbx_description
1 polymer ?
#
loop_
_entity_poly.entity_id
_entity_poly.type
_entity_poly.pdbx_seq_one_letter_code
_entity_poly.pdbx_strand_id
1 'polypeptide(L)'
;MIITESKIQSPSSSSLCFDIGRVRKMAKNNILVLLILSICNVFINVGAFSPSGWYSAHATFYGNSDASGTMGMVPCKKHGGVRFTINGNVYFLLVLITNVGGAGSIQSVQIKGSNTNWITMPRNWGANWQSNAYLVGQSISFKVTTSEGEVQTFPNIANSYWGIGQTFSSLVQFS
;
A
#
# COMPACT_ATOMS: atom_id res chain seq x y z
N MET A 1 -0.25 16.32 -23.25
CA MET A 1 -0.89 16.22 -21.93
C MET A 1 -1.45 14.82 -21.79
N ILE A 2 -0.86 13.98 -20.93
CA ILE A 2 -1.38 12.70 -20.40
C ILE A 2 -0.66 12.59 -19.04
N ILE A 3 -1.26 12.91 -17.88
CA ILE A 3 -2.22 12.16 -17.02
C ILE A 3 -1.90 10.67 -16.90
N THR A 4 -1.17 10.32 -15.83
CA THR A 4 -1.64 9.37 -14.80
C THR A 4 -0.70 9.45 -13.59
N GLU A 5 -1.22 9.91 -12.45
CA GLU A 5 -0.76 9.43 -11.16
C GLU A 5 -1.38 8.03 -10.97
N SER A 6 -0.56 7.01 -10.85
CA SER A 6 -1.01 5.72 -10.31
C SER A 6 0.06 5.19 -9.38
N LYS A 7 -0.15 5.40 -8.08
CA LYS A 7 0.60 4.75 -7.02
C LYS A 7 0.20 3.26 -7.04
N ILE A 8 1.05 2.39 -7.59
CA ILE A 8 0.74 0.95 -7.67
C ILE A 8 1.05 0.32 -6.30
N GLN A 9 -0.01 -0.07 -5.59
CA GLN A 9 0.10 -0.95 -4.43
C GLN A 9 0.34 -2.38 -4.94
N SER A 10 1.47 -2.99 -4.60
CA SER A 10 1.64 -4.41 -4.89
C SER A 10 0.66 -5.25 -4.05
N PRO A 11 -0.08 -6.21 -4.64
CA PRO A 11 -1.02 -7.06 -3.91
C PRO A 11 -0.33 -8.10 -3.02
N SER A 12 0.97 -8.35 -3.21
CA SER A 12 1.72 -9.38 -2.48
C SER A 12 2.45 -8.87 -1.24
N SER A 13 2.60 -7.55 -1.08
CA SER A 13 3.27 -6.94 0.08
C SER A 13 2.48 -5.74 0.58
N SER A 14 1.83 -5.93 1.72
CA SER A 14 0.93 -4.97 2.34
C SER A 14 1.54 -3.62 2.77
N SER A 15 2.86 -3.46 2.61
CA SER A 15 3.63 -2.29 3.06
C SER A 15 4.63 -1.76 2.01
N LEU A 16 4.70 -2.36 0.81
CA LEU A 16 5.64 -1.93 -0.22
C LEU A 16 5.01 -0.90 -1.15
N CYS A 17 5.51 0.34 -1.11
CA CYS A 17 5.21 1.40 -2.06
C CYS A 17 6.45 1.74 -2.87
N PHE A 18 6.27 1.85 -4.19
CA PHE A 18 7.32 2.27 -5.11
C PHE A 18 7.00 3.66 -5.65
N ASP A 19 8.01 4.51 -5.78
CA ASP A 19 7.89 5.79 -6.49
C ASP A 19 8.25 5.58 -7.95
N ILE A 20 7.31 5.93 -8.82
CA ILE A 20 7.53 5.99 -10.26
C ILE A 20 7.87 7.45 -10.54
N GLY A 21 9.13 7.71 -10.90
CA GLY A 21 9.71 9.04 -11.06
C GLY A 21 8.74 10.09 -11.60
N ARG A 22 8.57 11.17 -10.82
CA ARG A 22 7.72 12.32 -11.14
C ARG A 22 8.18 13.03 -12.42
N VAL A 23 7.46 12.86 -13.53
CA VAL A 23 7.68 13.68 -14.73
C VAL A 23 7.15 15.10 -14.46
N ARG A 24 8.05 16.09 -14.33
CA ARG A 24 7.65 17.50 -14.23
C ARG A 24 6.99 17.92 -15.54
N LYS A 25 5.68 18.17 -15.51
CA LYS A 25 4.98 18.80 -16.64
C LYS A 25 5.52 20.23 -16.78
N MET A 26 6.36 20.46 -17.79
CA MET A 26 6.78 21.82 -18.15
C MET A 26 5.55 22.55 -18.71
N ALA A 27 4.86 23.30 -17.85
CA ALA A 27 3.88 24.27 -18.29
C ALA A 27 4.63 25.44 -18.94
N LYS A 28 4.86 25.36 -20.26
CA LYS A 28 5.25 26.54 -21.03
C LYS A 28 4.03 27.43 -21.14
N ASN A 29 4.08 28.55 -20.41
CA ASN A 29 3.09 29.62 -20.46
C ASN A 29 3.08 30.20 -21.89
N ASN A 30 2.15 29.73 -22.72
CA ASN A 30 2.12 30.03 -24.15
C ASN A 30 0.81 30.74 -24.47
N ILE A 31 0.75 32.03 -24.10
CA ILE A 31 -0.36 32.96 -24.38
C ILE A 31 -0.77 32.94 -25.87
N LEU A 32 0.16 32.60 -26.76
CA LEU A 32 -0.09 32.42 -28.20
C LEU A 32 -1.13 31.32 -28.50
N VAL A 33 -1.17 30.24 -27.69
CA VAL A 33 -2.11 29.12 -27.86
C VAL A 33 -3.54 29.54 -27.49
N LEU A 34 -3.70 30.43 -26.51
CA LEU A 34 -5.01 30.99 -26.12
C LEU A 34 -5.57 31.92 -27.21
N LEU A 35 -4.71 32.69 -27.87
CA LEU A 35 -5.09 33.56 -28.98
C LEU A 35 -5.50 32.77 -30.23
N ILE A 36 -4.78 31.68 -30.53
CA ILE A 36 -5.11 30.78 -31.66
C ILE A 36 -6.43 30.04 -31.41
N LEU A 37 -6.70 29.58 -30.18
CA LEU A 37 -7.97 28.95 -29.81
C LEU A 37 -9.16 29.94 -29.87
N SER A 38 -8.93 31.22 -29.54
CA SER A 38 -9.96 32.26 -29.63
C SER A 38 -10.36 32.54 -31.08
N ILE A 39 -9.40 32.60 -32.01
CA ILE A 39 -9.64 32.81 -33.44
C ILE A 39 -10.33 31.61 -34.10
N CYS A 40 -10.09 30.39 -33.62
CA CYS A 40 -10.76 29.19 -34.13
C CYS A 40 -12.27 29.13 -33.82
N ASN A 41 -12.80 29.91 -32.88
CA ASN A 41 -14.24 29.87 -32.55
C ASN A 41 -15.15 30.57 -33.58
N VAL A 42 -14.60 31.24 -34.59
CA VAL A 42 -15.41 32.00 -35.57
C VAL A 42 -15.75 31.18 -36.82
N PHE A 43 -15.21 29.96 -37.00
CA PHE A 43 -15.36 29.20 -38.25
C PHE A 43 -15.61 27.69 -38.11
N ILE A 44 -16.24 27.21 -37.03
CA ILE A 44 -16.51 25.76 -36.89
C ILE A 44 -18.00 25.53 -36.64
N ASN A 45 -18.66 24.99 -37.66
CA ASN A 45 -19.98 24.38 -37.60
C ASN A 45 -19.91 23.22 -36.58
N VAL A 46 -20.83 23.17 -35.60
CA VAL A 46 -20.77 22.22 -34.48
C VAL A 46 -21.05 20.80 -35.00
N GLY A 47 -20.01 20.11 -35.43
CA GLY A 47 -19.97 18.65 -35.48
C GLY A 47 -19.73 18.13 -34.07
N ALA A 48 -20.60 17.24 -33.61
CA ALA A 48 -20.59 16.66 -32.26
C ALA A 48 -19.19 16.21 -31.81
N PHE A 49 -18.86 16.47 -30.54
CA PHE A 49 -17.63 16.04 -29.89
C PHE A 49 -17.60 14.50 -29.87
N SER A 50 -16.95 13.88 -30.87
CA SER A 50 -16.66 12.44 -30.82
C SER A 50 -15.44 12.22 -29.94
N PRO A 51 -15.53 11.45 -28.84
CA PRO A 51 -14.35 11.09 -28.05
C PRO A 51 -13.37 10.38 -28.96
N SER A 52 -12.18 10.94 -29.13
CA SER A 52 -11.14 10.30 -29.92
C SER A 52 -10.77 8.98 -29.25
N GLY A 53 -10.88 7.88 -30.01
CA GLY A 53 -10.63 6.54 -29.52
C GLY A 53 -9.24 6.37 -28.92
N TRP A 54 -9.08 5.32 -28.11
CA TRP A 54 -7.79 4.99 -27.48
C TRP A 54 -6.66 4.92 -28.51
N TYR A 55 -5.64 5.75 -28.32
CA TYR A 55 -4.43 5.78 -29.16
C TYR A 55 -3.34 4.93 -28.53
N SER A 56 -2.67 4.13 -29.36
CA SER A 56 -1.46 3.43 -28.96
C SER A 56 -0.35 4.45 -28.66
N ALA A 57 0.18 4.42 -27.44
CA ALA A 57 1.30 5.25 -27.01
C ALA A 57 2.50 4.37 -26.64
N HIS A 58 3.72 4.89 -26.89
CA HIS A 58 4.97 4.22 -26.53
C HIS A 58 5.71 5.07 -25.49
N ALA A 59 6.17 4.44 -24.41
CA ALA A 59 7.02 5.06 -23.41
C ALA A 59 8.43 4.47 -23.54
N THR A 60 9.42 5.30 -23.83
CA THR A 60 10.84 4.91 -23.82
C THR A 60 11.44 5.28 -22.48
N PHE A 61 11.96 4.29 -21.78
CA PHE A 61 12.61 4.47 -20.50
C PHE A 61 14.13 4.52 -20.68
N TYR A 62 14.78 5.56 -20.15
CA TYR A 62 16.24 5.66 -20.14
C TYR A 62 16.77 5.14 -18.80
N GLY A 63 17.33 3.94 -18.80
CA GLY A 63 18.02 3.36 -17.66
C GLY A 63 18.58 1.98 -17.98
N ASN A 64 19.18 1.34 -16.98
CA ASN A 64 19.74 -0.01 -17.11
C ASN A 64 18.63 -1.03 -17.42
N SER A 65 18.99 -2.17 -18.01
CA SER A 65 18.05 -3.25 -18.35
C SER A 65 17.26 -3.79 -17.15
N ASP A 66 17.68 -3.47 -15.93
CA ASP A 66 17.05 -3.86 -14.67
C ASP A 66 16.12 -2.79 -14.06
N ALA A 67 15.97 -1.61 -14.70
CA ALA A 67 15.18 -0.47 -14.23
C ALA A 67 15.54 0.05 -12.81
N SER A 68 16.69 -0.37 -12.27
CA SER A 68 17.14 -0.11 -10.89
C SER A 68 17.16 1.38 -10.52
N GLY A 69 17.50 2.25 -11.47
CA GLY A 69 17.54 3.71 -11.25
C GLY A 69 16.18 4.40 -11.10
N THR A 70 15.06 3.68 -11.27
CA THR A 70 13.71 4.29 -11.21
C THR A 70 12.68 3.56 -10.38
N MET A 71 13.09 2.44 -9.77
CA MET A 71 12.29 1.74 -8.79
C MET A 71 12.92 1.98 -7.40
N GLY A 72 12.52 3.07 -6.76
CA GLY A 72 12.84 3.35 -5.36
C GLY A 72 11.70 2.93 -4.45
N MET A 73 12.01 2.26 -3.33
CA MET A 73 11.07 2.17 -2.22
C MET A 73 10.82 3.58 -1.68
N VAL A 74 9.55 3.90 -1.44
CA VAL A 74 9.16 5.13 -0.76
C VAL A 74 8.19 4.85 0.37
N PRO A 75 8.17 5.69 1.40
CA PRO A 75 7.20 5.54 2.48
C PRO A 75 5.75 5.49 1.97
N CYS A 76 5.03 4.45 2.41
CA CYS A 76 3.61 4.31 2.12
C CYS A 76 2.79 5.32 2.94
N LYS A 77 2.13 6.27 2.30
CA LYS A 77 1.08 7.07 2.95
C LYS A 77 -0.24 6.28 2.96
N LYS A 78 -0.72 5.92 4.15
CA LYS A 78 -1.98 5.20 4.38
C LYS A 78 -2.86 5.99 5.34
N HIS A 79 -4.18 5.89 5.15
CA HIS A 79 -5.16 6.46 6.08
C HIS A 79 -5.61 5.41 7.10
N GLY A 80 -5.84 5.84 8.34
CA GLY A 80 -6.12 4.94 9.46
C GLY A 80 -4.88 4.18 9.95
N GLY A 81 -5.08 3.23 10.85
CA GLY A 81 -4.00 2.41 11.38
C GLY A 81 -3.88 1.04 10.71
N VAL A 82 -2.89 0.29 11.18
CA VAL A 82 -2.60 -1.08 10.75
C VAL A 82 -3.78 -2.00 11.03
N ARG A 83 -4.04 -2.95 10.12
CA ARG A 83 -5.14 -3.91 10.22
C ARG A 83 -4.64 -5.32 10.33
N PHE A 84 -5.24 -6.09 11.23
CA PHE A 84 -4.89 -7.48 11.53
C PHE A 84 -6.09 -8.38 11.23
N THR A 85 -5.98 -9.24 10.24
CA THR A 85 -7.03 -10.24 9.94
C THR A 85 -6.57 -11.60 10.47
N ILE A 86 -7.34 -12.17 11.40
CA ILE A 86 -7.01 -13.45 12.03
C ILE A 86 -7.70 -14.58 11.25
N ASN A 87 -6.95 -15.33 10.46
CA ASN A 87 -7.41 -16.50 9.71
C ASN A 87 -6.82 -17.80 10.28
N GLY A 88 -7.04 -18.93 9.60
CA GLY A 88 -6.52 -20.24 9.99
C GLY A 88 -7.52 -21.04 10.81
N ASN A 89 -7.08 -21.65 11.91
CA ASN A 89 -7.92 -22.36 12.86
C ASN A 89 -7.40 -22.19 14.30
N VAL A 90 -8.05 -22.82 15.28
CA VAL A 90 -7.70 -22.65 16.71
C VAL A 90 -6.33 -23.22 17.12
N TYR A 91 -5.77 -24.14 16.31
CA TYR A 91 -4.45 -24.74 16.55
C TYR A 91 -3.33 -24.02 15.79
N PHE A 92 -3.65 -23.37 14.66
CA PHE A 92 -2.73 -22.51 13.95
C PHE A 92 -3.43 -21.23 13.45
N LEU A 93 -2.90 -20.08 13.83
CA LEU A 93 -3.38 -18.79 13.35
C LEU A 93 -2.57 -18.33 12.16
N LEU A 94 -3.26 -17.83 11.14
CA LEU A 94 -2.67 -17.12 10.01
C LEU A 94 -3.12 -15.66 10.07
N VAL A 95 -2.23 -14.79 10.50
CA VAL A 95 -2.52 -13.37 10.64
C VAL A 95 -2.06 -12.61 9.42
N LEU A 96 -2.99 -12.02 8.70
CA LEU A 96 -2.71 -11.12 7.58
C LEU A 96 -2.64 -9.69 8.12
N ILE A 97 -1.46 -9.06 7.97
CA ILE A 97 -1.24 -7.67 8.36
C ILE A 97 -1.34 -6.78 7.14
N THR A 98 -2.23 -5.79 7.18
CA THR A 98 -2.50 -4.87 6.06
C THR A 98 -2.57 -3.41 6.51
N ASN A 99 -2.68 -2.50 5.54
CA ASN A 99 -2.75 -1.07 5.78
C ASN A 99 -1.55 -0.53 6.57
N VAL A 100 -0.36 -1.04 6.26
CA VAL A 100 0.91 -0.57 6.85
C VAL A 100 1.41 0.59 6.01
N GLY A 101 1.54 1.74 6.65
CA GLY A 101 2.18 2.93 6.10
C GLY A 101 3.65 3.02 6.54
N GLY A 102 4.28 4.15 6.26
CA GLY A 102 5.65 4.42 6.68
C GLY A 102 6.68 3.73 5.80
N ALA A 103 7.90 3.66 6.32
CA ALA A 103 9.09 3.64 5.49
C ALA A 103 9.55 2.26 4.95
N GLY A 104 8.86 1.15 5.24
CA GLY A 104 9.30 -0.13 4.69
C GLY A 104 8.37 -1.33 4.77
N SER A 105 8.91 -2.48 4.36
CA SER A 105 8.25 -3.78 4.49
C SER A 105 8.20 -4.22 5.95
N ILE A 106 7.22 -5.04 6.34
CA ILE A 106 7.29 -5.73 7.63
C ILE A 106 8.45 -6.71 7.57
N GLN A 107 9.37 -6.70 8.54
CA GLN A 107 10.48 -7.63 8.65
C GLN A 107 10.15 -8.81 9.57
N SER A 108 9.55 -8.54 10.74
CA SER A 108 9.18 -9.58 11.70
C SER A 108 7.93 -9.24 12.50
N VAL A 109 7.25 -10.27 13.00
CA VAL A 109 6.01 -10.14 13.77
C VAL A 109 6.07 -11.07 14.97
N GLN A 110 5.58 -10.58 16.11
CA GLN A 110 5.36 -11.36 17.31
C GLN A 110 3.90 -11.23 17.76
N ILE A 111 3.36 -12.31 18.31
CA ILE A 111 2.01 -12.39 18.87
C ILE A 111 2.09 -12.72 20.36
N LYS A 112 1.18 -12.17 21.13
CA LYS A 112 1.04 -12.45 22.57
C LYS A 112 -0.43 -12.56 22.94
N GLY A 113 -0.80 -13.62 23.65
CA GLY A 113 -2.05 -13.70 24.40
C GLY A 113 -1.93 -13.02 25.77
N SER A 114 -3.04 -12.67 26.39
CA SER A 114 -3.07 -12.11 27.75
C SER A 114 -2.31 -12.97 28.78
N ASN A 115 -2.25 -14.28 28.60
CA ASN A 115 -1.61 -15.25 29.49
C ASN A 115 -0.37 -15.91 28.89
N THR A 116 0.23 -15.33 27.83
CA THR A 116 1.45 -15.88 27.21
C THR A 116 2.59 -14.88 27.18
N ASN A 117 3.80 -15.38 26.90
CA ASN A 117 4.91 -14.55 26.47
C ASN A 117 4.75 -14.16 24.99
N TRP A 118 5.60 -13.25 24.53
CA TRP A 118 5.71 -12.92 23.11
C TRP A 118 6.25 -14.12 22.32
N ILE A 119 5.57 -14.47 21.25
CA ILE A 119 5.89 -15.61 20.38
C ILE A 119 6.17 -15.08 18.98
N THR A 120 7.36 -15.37 18.45
CA THR A 120 7.71 -14.98 17.08
C THR A 120 6.90 -15.77 16.08
N MET A 121 6.32 -15.05 15.12
CA MET A 121 5.53 -15.63 14.04
C MET A 121 6.40 -15.79 12.80
N PRO A 122 6.62 -17.01 12.28
CA PRO A 122 7.21 -17.18 10.96
C PRO A 122 6.30 -16.60 9.87
N ARG A 123 6.92 -16.03 8.83
CA ARG A 123 6.21 -15.61 7.62
C ARG A 123 5.83 -16.84 6.79
N ASN A 124 4.56 -16.93 6.43
CA ASN A 124 4.01 -17.85 5.44
C ASN A 124 3.75 -17.11 4.11
N TRP A 125 3.41 -17.81 3.02
CA TRP A 125 3.23 -17.20 1.69
C TRP A 125 2.48 -15.86 1.70
N GLY A 126 3.07 -14.88 1.01
CA GLY A 126 2.60 -13.50 0.98
C GLY A 126 2.85 -12.74 2.29
N ALA A 127 1.82 -12.05 2.78
CA ALA A 127 1.85 -11.27 4.01
C ALA A 127 1.18 -11.98 5.20
N ASN A 128 1.04 -13.30 5.14
CA ASN A 128 0.49 -14.11 6.22
C ASN A 128 1.58 -14.47 7.22
N TRP A 129 1.29 -14.29 8.51
CA TRP A 129 2.18 -14.65 9.61
C TRP A 129 1.56 -15.78 10.40
N GLN A 130 2.30 -16.85 10.62
CA GLN A 130 1.77 -18.05 11.27
C GLN A 130 2.12 -18.10 12.76
N SER A 131 1.20 -18.59 13.58
CA SER A 131 1.46 -18.97 14.97
C SER A 131 0.79 -20.30 15.27
N ASN A 132 1.47 -21.19 15.98
CA ASN A 132 0.93 -22.50 16.42
C ASN A 132 0.48 -22.46 17.89
N ALA A 133 0.33 -21.27 18.47
CA ALA A 133 -0.07 -21.10 19.86
C ALA A 133 -1.60 -21.14 20.01
N TYR A 134 -2.09 -21.82 21.04
CA TYR A 134 -3.50 -21.81 21.41
C TYR A 134 -3.84 -20.52 22.18
N LEU A 135 -4.48 -19.57 21.49
CA LEU A 135 -4.78 -18.22 22.03
C LEU A 135 -6.29 -17.94 22.17
N VAL A 136 -7.13 -18.95 21.97
CA VAL A 136 -8.59 -18.81 22.09
C VAL A 136 -8.96 -18.38 23.51
N GLY A 137 -9.88 -17.43 23.63
CA GLY A 137 -10.30 -16.88 24.93
C GLY A 137 -9.33 -15.87 25.55
N GLN A 138 -8.22 -15.53 24.87
CA GLN A 138 -7.26 -14.53 25.33
C GLN A 138 -7.34 -13.29 24.45
N SER A 139 -7.13 -12.11 25.03
CA SER A 139 -6.88 -10.93 24.21
C SER A 139 -5.55 -11.08 23.48
N ILE A 140 -5.50 -10.64 22.23
CA ILE A 140 -4.32 -10.76 21.38
C ILE A 140 -3.66 -9.40 21.18
N SER A 141 -2.35 -9.39 21.37
CA SER A 141 -1.46 -8.27 21.08
C SER A 141 -0.47 -8.65 19.98
N PHE A 142 -0.06 -7.66 19.19
CA PHE A 142 0.98 -7.83 18.18
C PHE A 142 2.14 -6.87 18.42
N LYS A 143 3.33 -7.30 18.05
CA LYS A 143 4.51 -6.45 17.93
C LYS A 143 5.09 -6.66 16.54
N VAL A 144 5.23 -5.57 15.80
CA VAL A 144 5.59 -5.59 14.38
C VAL A 144 6.83 -4.75 14.19
N THR A 145 7.82 -5.30 13.49
CA THR A 145 9.08 -4.64 13.18
C THR A 145 9.19 -4.44 11.68
N THR A 146 9.49 -3.22 11.23
CA THR A 146 9.72 -2.90 9.81
C THR A 146 11.16 -3.19 9.40
N SER A 147 11.43 -3.25 8.10
CA SER A 147 12.77 -3.43 7.54
C SER A 147 13.75 -2.30 7.88
N GLU A 148 13.23 -1.16 8.32
CA GLU A 148 14.04 -0.02 8.78
C GLU A 148 14.33 -0.07 10.30
N GLY A 149 13.86 -1.12 10.99
CA GLY A 149 14.07 -1.31 12.42
C GLY A 149 13.04 -0.62 13.32
N GLU A 150 12.02 0.05 12.77
CA GLU A 150 10.94 0.62 13.55
C GLU A 150 10.09 -0.50 14.16
N VAL A 151 9.81 -0.40 15.47
CA VAL A 151 9.03 -1.40 16.21
C VAL A 151 7.76 -0.75 16.75
N GLN A 152 6.61 -1.25 16.30
CA GLN A 152 5.31 -0.81 16.83
C GLN A 152 4.63 -1.95 17.58
N THR A 153 4.13 -1.64 18.77
CA THR A 153 3.34 -2.56 19.60
C THR A 153 1.86 -2.17 19.53
N PHE A 154 1.01 -3.18 19.34
CA PHE A 154 -0.44 -3.09 19.25
C PHE A 154 -1.05 -3.95 20.38
N PRO A 155 -1.22 -3.37 21.58
CA PRO A 155 -1.71 -4.10 22.73
C PRO A 155 -3.22 -4.36 22.62
N ASN A 156 -3.65 -5.59 22.96
CA ASN A 156 -5.05 -6.00 23.06
C ASN A 156 -5.93 -5.58 21.86
N ILE A 157 -5.37 -5.67 20.65
CA ILE A 157 -6.07 -5.24 19.43
C ILE A 157 -7.32 -6.10 19.16
N ALA A 158 -7.25 -7.37 19.56
CA ALA A 158 -8.36 -8.31 19.57
C ALA A 158 -8.68 -8.66 21.03
N ASN A 159 -9.94 -8.47 21.43
CA ASN A 159 -10.43 -8.87 22.76
C ASN A 159 -10.54 -10.40 22.87
N SER A 160 -10.81 -10.95 24.05
CA SER A 160 -10.89 -12.40 24.28
C SER A 160 -11.97 -13.16 23.48
N TYR A 161 -12.91 -12.45 22.88
CA TYR A 161 -14.00 -13.00 22.07
C TYR A 161 -13.72 -12.92 20.56
N TRP A 162 -12.46 -12.69 20.17
CA TRP A 162 -12.05 -12.72 18.77
C TRP A 162 -12.36 -14.08 18.13
N GLY A 163 -12.70 -14.05 16.84
CA GLY A 163 -12.98 -15.22 16.02
C GLY A 163 -12.13 -15.27 14.76
N ILE A 164 -12.11 -16.44 14.12
CA ILE A 164 -11.46 -16.64 12.82
C ILE A 164 -12.22 -15.87 11.73
N GLY A 165 -11.50 -15.26 10.80
CA GLY A 165 -12.00 -14.42 9.71
C GLY A 165 -12.20 -12.95 10.09
N GLN A 166 -12.01 -12.57 11.36
CA GLN A 166 -12.22 -11.19 11.80
C GLN A 166 -11.01 -10.30 11.52
N THR A 167 -11.29 -9.03 11.19
CA THR A 167 -10.28 -7.98 11.00
C THR A 167 -10.37 -6.93 12.10
N PHE A 168 -9.25 -6.66 12.75
CA PHE A 168 -9.11 -5.66 13.80
C PHE A 168 -8.26 -4.50 13.30
N SER A 169 -8.76 -3.27 13.42
CA SER A 169 -8.07 -2.06 12.98
C SER A 169 -7.49 -1.33 14.18
N SER A 170 -6.24 -0.89 14.08
CA SER A 170 -5.62 -0.02 15.07
C SER A 170 -5.83 1.46 14.71
N LEU A 171 -5.55 2.33 15.69
CA LEU A 171 -5.48 3.78 15.48
C LEU A 171 -4.03 4.25 15.19
N VAL A 172 -3.07 3.34 15.29
CA VAL A 172 -1.63 3.64 15.24
C VAL A 172 -1.04 3.21 13.90
N GLN A 173 -0.09 3.99 13.41
CA GLN A 173 0.62 3.75 12.16
C GLN A 173 2.13 3.95 12.36
N PHE A 174 2.92 3.34 11.48
CA PHE A 174 4.36 3.59 11.37
C PHE A 174 4.64 4.96 10.74
N SER A 175 5.76 5.57 11.12
CA SER A 175 6.17 6.90 10.63
C SER A 175 6.89 6.90 9.29
#